data_AF-A0A6J4SN42-F1
#
_entry.id   AF-A0A6J4SN42-F1
#
_cell.length_a   1.000
_cell.length_b   1.000
_cell.length_c   1.000
_cell.angle_alpha   90.00
_cell.angle_beta   90.00
_cell.angle_gamma   90.00
#
_symmetry.space_group_name_H-M   'P 1'
#
loop_
_entity.id
_entity.type
_entity.pdbx_description
1 polymer ?
#
loop_
_entity_poly.entity_id
_entity_poly.type
_entity_poly.pdbx_seq_one_letter_code
_entity_poly.pdbx_strand_id
1 'polypeptide(L)'
;MPATASIRRGVGALAALAAAGVLGVPTAYANPPRDAYPSAQATAARAEFLTQVPAPAAGAGNVCVIDTGVTPLPDTAGQIVRRIALDGGDPGDVNHVAGDPRSGHGSFVAATIASQIDGHGSAGIWPAAKIVSVRVFSGAGERASALAYRNGIVECLHPARGFKVVTLSLSSLTATTTELAKLEDRIANTRNNFDVNVVASAGNNGSLSAVNYPARFAAAFAVGATDANGAFCAFSNRGSGLDLSTLGCNPRATLFDGSTGVFAGTSYSTPVVAGVLLALRAHRPDLTAAAAEQLLLDTAQLRRAGRVLDAAAAFRAAGLGPLVDAYRPPPPAAAPTTPPSSGDVPRGVGDVVDGDLADDRPDRPRLLAATFRRGVMRIRVSRPPRGGDALFRVGRRTYSKANGALSLRSRSWRPVTVVIEDRWGVRSEPRTVRRPRAR
;
A
#
# COMPACT_ATOMS: atom_id res chain seq x y z
N MET A 1 -28.77 68.45 -28.46
CA MET A 1 -28.42 69.32 -29.62
C MET A 1 -27.41 70.37 -29.13
N PRO A 2 -26.37 70.77 -29.87
CA PRO A 2 -25.65 70.09 -30.96
C PRO A 2 -24.09 70.20 -30.85
N ALA A 3 -23.41 69.58 -31.84
CA ALA A 3 -22.14 69.95 -32.52
C ALA A 3 -20.80 69.90 -31.75
N THR A 4 -19.92 68.91 -31.95
CA THR A 4 -18.95 68.69 -33.07
C THR A 4 -17.90 69.78 -33.28
N ALA A 5 -16.60 69.44 -33.14
CA ALA A 5 -15.62 69.58 -34.22
C ALA A 5 -14.23 69.02 -33.83
N SER A 6 -13.67 68.27 -34.77
CA SER A 6 -12.38 67.59 -34.82
C SER A 6 -11.21 68.51 -35.20
N ILE A 7 -9.98 68.17 -34.79
CA ILE A 7 -8.77 68.49 -35.56
C ILE A 7 -7.83 67.27 -35.60
N ARG A 8 -7.58 66.78 -36.82
CA ARG A 8 -6.51 65.86 -37.21
C ARG A 8 -5.16 66.60 -37.28
N ARG A 9 -4.07 65.93 -36.88
CA ARG A 9 -2.79 65.97 -37.61
C ARG A 9 -2.12 64.60 -37.50
N GLY A 10 -1.68 64.08 -38.64
CA GLY A 10 -0.93 62.83 -38.73
C GLY A 10 0.47 63.05 -39.25
N VAL A 11 1.13 61.89 -39.42
CA VAL A 11 2.36 61.58 -40.15
C VAL A 11 3.67 61.69 -39.36
N GLY A 12 4.35 60.55 -39.28
CA GLY A 12 5.74 60.41 -38.85
C GLY A 12 6.14 58.94 -38.68
N ALA A 13 6.23 58.21 -39.79
CA ALA A 13 6.71 56.84 -39.84
C ALA A 13 8.21 56.75 -39.49
N LEU A 14 8.58 55.80 -38.64
CA LEU A 14 9.93 55.23 -38.60
C LEU A 14 9.79 53.71 -38.52
N ALA A 15 10.02 53.07 -39.66
CA ALA A 15 10.19 51.64 -39.77
C ALA A 15 11.61 51.30 -39.31
N ALA A 16 11.72 50.46 -38.28
CA ALA A 16 12.95 49.74 -37.96
C ALA A 16 12.66 48.25 -38.11
N LEU A 17 13.15 47.67 -39.21
CA LEU A 17 13.28 46.23 -39.37
C LEU A 17 14.30 45.72 -38.35
N ALA A 18 13.87 44.80 -37.49
CA ALA A 18 14.76 43.87 -36.82
C ALA A 18 14.17 42.46 -36.97
N ALA A 19 14.59 41.78 -38.04
CA ALA A 19 14.47 40.34 -38.17
C ALA A 19 15.64 39.70 -37.42
N ALA A 20 15.38 38.94 -36.37
CA ALA A 20 16.24 37.84 -35.91
C ALA A 20 15.58 37.06 -34.78
N GLY A 21 15.37 35.76 -35.01
CA GLY A 21 15.26 34.76 -33.95
C GLY A 21 13.84 34.43 -33.50
N VAL A 22 13.14 33.58 -34.25
CA VAL A 22 12.18 32.66 -33.63
C VAL A 22 13.01 31.73 -32.75
N LEU A 23 13.20 32.11 -31.49
CA LEU A 23 13.55 31.13 -30.46
C LEU A 23 12.30 30.27 -30.29
N GLY A 24 12.32 29.12 -30.95
CA GLY A 24 11.36 28.05 -30.69
C GLY A 24 11.31 27.86 -29.18
N VAL A 25 10.16 28.14 -28.58
CA VAL A 25 9.84 27.67 -27.24
C VAL A 25 10.11 26.17 -27.29
N PRO A 26 11.02 25.60 -26.47
CA PRO A 26 11.10 24.16 -26.39
C PRO A 26 9.72 23.73 -25.90
N THR A 27 8.96 23.09 -26.78
CA THR A 27 7.80 22.31 -26.38
C THR A 27 8.32 21.40 -25.30
N ALA A 28 7.96 21.68 -24.05
CA ALA A 28 8.17 20.76 -22.96
C ALA A 28 7.55 19.45 -23.44
N TYR A 29 8.41 18.48 -23.77
CA TYR A 29 7.97 17.12 -24.02
C TYR A 29 7.35 16.69 -22.69
N ALA A 30 6.02 16.77 -22.63
CA ALA A 30 5.27 16.28 -21.50
C ALA A 30 5.65 14.81 -21.36
N ASN A 31 6.23 14.45 -20.21
CA ASN A 31 6.22 13.05 -19.79
C ASN A 31 4.77 12.58 -19.94
N PRO A 32 4.51 11.40 -20.55
CA PRO A 32 3.17 10.85 -20.51
C PRO A 32 2.72 10.84 -19.04
N PRO A 33 1.47 11.24 -18.73
CA PRO A 33 0.98 11.24 -17.36
C PRO A 33 1.28 9.89 -16.73
N ARG A 34 1.78 9.89 -15.49
CA ARG A 34 2.26 8.67 -14.80
C ARG A 34 1.18 7.58 -14.68
N ASP A 35 -0.07 7.95 -14.95
CA ASP A 35 -1.29 7.14 -14.86
C ASP A 35 -1.85 6.72 -16.22
N ALA A 36 -1.15 6.98 -17.32
CA ALA A 36 -1.57 6.51 -18.64
C ALA A 36 -1.63 4.98 -18.74
N TYR A 37 -1.14 4.25 -17.73
CA TYR A 37 -1.10 2.79 -17.68
C TYR A 37 -1.84 2.25 -16.45
N PRO A 38 -2.53 1.10 -16.59
CA PRO A 38 -3.06 0.37 -15.45
C PRO A 38 -1.97 0.13 -14.40
N SER A 39 -2.34 0.21 -13.12
CA SER A 39 -1.40 -0.08 -12.04
C SER A 39 -0.86 -1.52 -12.14
N ALA A 40 0.32 -1.77 -11.56
CA ALA A 40 0.86 -3.13 -11.48
C ALA A 40 -0.11 -4.09 -10.78
N GLN A 41 -0.91 -3.58 -9.84
CA GLN A 41 -1.96 -4.33 -9.17
C GLN A 41 -3.12 -4.67 -10.10
N ALA A 42 -3.59 -3.71 -10.92
CA ALA A 42 -4.58 -3.99 -11.94
C ALA A 42 -4.07 -5.05 -12.94
N THR A 43 -2.82 -4.92 -13.38
CA THR A 43 -2.19 -5.86 -14.32
C THR A 43 -2.09 -7.27 -13.72
N ALA A 44 -1.56 -7.40 -12.50
CA ALA A 44 -1.43 -8.69 -11.84
C ALA A 44 -2.79 -9.37 -11.56
N ALA A 45 -3.84 -8.59 -11.35
CA ALA A 45 -5.21 -9.07 -11.18
C ALA A 45 -5.97 -9.32 -12.49
N ARG A 46 -5.36 -9.01 -13.65
CA ARG A 46 -6.01 -8.90 -14.96
C ARG A 46 -7.29 -8.05 -14.94
N ALA A 47 -7.22 -6.91 -14.26
CA ALA A 47 -8.30 -5.99 -14.01
C ALA A 47 -8.16 -4.66 -14.80
N GLU A 48 -7.22 -4.57 -15.74
CA GLU A 48 -6.90 -3.36 -16.48
C GLU A 48 -8.12 -2.80 -17.23
N PHE A 49 -8.97 -3.68 -17.76
CA PHE A 49 -10.18 -3.29 -18.48
C PHE A 49 -11.12 -2.43 -17.62
N LEU A 50 -11.16 -2.64 -16.31
CA LEU A 50 -12.02 -1.88 -15.39
C LEU A 50 -11.67 -0.39 -15.32
N THR A 51 -10.44 -0.02 -15.72
CA THR A 51 -10.02 1.39 -15.81
C THR A 51 -10.74 2.16 -16.91
N GLN A 52 -11.33 1.45 -17.89
CA GLN A 52 -12.00 2.04 -19.06
C GLN A 52 -13.50 1.71 -19.12
N VAL A 53 -13.98 0.82 -18.26
CA VAL A 53 -15.39 0.43 -18.23
C VAL A 53 -16.21 1.53 -17.55
N PRO A 54 -17.28 2.05 -18.20
CA PRO A 54 -18.15 3.03 -17.57
C PRO A 54 -19.01 2.37 -16.49
N ALA A 55 -19.38 3.15 -15.47
CA ALA A 55 -20.36 2.69 -14.48
C ALA A 55 -21.70 2.30 -15.14
N PRO A 56 -22.37 1.24 -14.66
CA PRO A 56 -23.69 0.89 -15.13
C PRO A 56 -24.73 1.93 -14.69
N ALA A 57 -25.88 1.96 -15.36
CA ALA A 57 -26.95 2.94 -15.09
C ALA A 57 -27.48 2.89 -13.63
N ALA A 58 -27.42 1.72 -13.00
CA ALA A 58 -27.78 1.52 -11.59
C ALA A 58 -26.76 2.16 -10.60
N GLY A 59 -25.64 2.68 -11.10
CA GLY A 59 -24.57 3.31 -10.33
C GLY A 59 -23.36 2.41 -10.14
N ALA A 60 -22.23 3.03 -9.80
CA ALA A 60 -20.94 2.35 -9.64
C ALA A 60 -20.80 1.55 -8.33
N GLY A 61 -21.74 1.72 -7.40
CA GLY A 61 -21.74 1.11 -6.07
C GLY A 61 -20.84 1.84 -5.06
N ASN A 62 -21.15 1.65 -3.77
CA ASN A 62 -20.37 2.18 -2.66
C ASN A 62 -19.51 1.08 -2.01
N VAL A 63 -18.27 1.42 -1.66
CA VAL A 63 -17.38 0.64 -0.79
C VAL A 63 -17.18 1.37 0.54
N CYS A 64 -17.25 0.63 1.64
CA CYS A 64 -16.91 1.14 2.96
C CYS A 64 -15.46 0.79 3.30
N VAL A 65 -14.61 1.81 3.44
CA VAL A 65 -13.22 1.69 3.84
C VAL A 65 -13.12 1.90 5.34
N ILE A 66 -12.99 0.81 6.09
CA ILE A 66 -12.79 0.83 7.55
C ILE A 66 -11.29 0.80 7.82
N ASP A 67 -10.69 1.98 8.00
CA ASP A 67 -9.24 2.14 8.09
C ASP A 67 -8.88 3.37 8.95
N THR A 68 -7.70 3.94 8.75
CA THR A 68 -7.15 5.14 9.39
C THR A 68 -7.77 6.45 8.89
N GLY A 69 -8.82 6.38 8.07
CA GLY A 69 -9.40 7.52 7.37
C GLY A 69 -8.77 7.73 5.99
N VAL A 70 -9.42 8.56 5.18
CA VAL A 70 -9.02 8.81 3.78
C VAL A 70 -8.82 10.31 3.55
N THR A 71 -7.64 10.71 3.07
CA THR A 71 -7.39 12.08 2.61
C THR A 71 -8.05 12.31 1.24
N PRO A 72 -8.76 13.43 1.04
CA PRO A 72 -9.24 13.85 -0.28
C PRO A 72 -8.08 14.33 -1.17
N LEU A 73 -7.39 13.39 -1.81
CA LEU A 73 -6.34 13.66 -2.79
C LEU A 73 -6.94 14.08 -4.14
N PRO A 74 -6.20 14.79 -5.01
CA PRO A 74 -6.71 15.22 -6.32
C PRO A 74 -7.38 14.10 -7.13
N ASP A 75 -6.76 12.93 -7.18
CA ASP A 75 -7.20 11.75 -7.93
C ASP A 75 -8.34 10.97 -7.24
N THR A 76 -8.62 11.21 -5.95
CA THR A 76 -9.55 10.39 -5.17
C THR A 76 -10.72 11.20 -4.59
N ALA A 77 -10.57 12.52 -4.44
CA ALA A 77 -11.52 13.40 -3.75
C ALA A 77 -12.94 13.31 -4.30
N GLY A 78 -13.10 13.27 -5.63
CA GLY A 78 -14.41 13.16 -6.29
C GLY A 78 -15.13 11.81 -6.09
N GLN A 79 -14.42 10.81 -5.57
CA GLN A 79 -14.99 9.50 -5.25
C GLN A 79 -15.39 9.36 -3.78
N ILE A 80 -14.90 10.24 -2.90
CA ILE A 80 -15.23 10.20 -1.47
C ILE A 80 -16.60 10.84 -1.24
N VAL A 81 -17.61 10.02 -0.94
CA VAL A 81 -18.99 10.49 -0.70
C VAL A 81 -19.28 10.75 0.77
N ARG A 82 -18.47 10.19 1.68
CA ARG A 82 -18.62 10.39 3.12
C ARG A 82 -17.32 10.08 3.87
N ARG A 83 -17.07 10.83 4.94
CA ARG A 83 -15.99 10.57 5.91
C ARG A 83 -16.56 10.62 7.32
N ILE A 84 -16.20 9.65 8.13
CA ILE A 84 -16.71 9.42 9.49
C ILE A 84 -15.53 9.04 10.39
N ALA A 85 -15.53 9.52 11.63
CA ALA A 85 -14.54 9.17 12.63
C ALA A 85 -15.23 8.61 13.89
N LEU A 86 -14.96 7.35 14.21
CA LEU A 86 -15.47 6.66 15.39
C LEU A 86 -14.45 6.60 16.54
N ASP A 87 -13.24 7.09 16.29
CA ASP A 87 -12.13 7.17 17.24
C ASP A 87 -12.12 8.47 18.06
N GLY A 88 -13.10 9.35 17.83
CA GLY A 88 -13.24 10.64 18.50
C GLY A 88 -12.42 11.78 17.89
N GLY A 89 -11.68 11.55 16.79
CA GLY A 89 -11.00 12.64 16.08
C GLY A 89 -11.87 13.29 15.00
N ASP A 90 -11.29 14.19 14.19
CA ASP A 90 -11.98 14.90 13.11
C ASP A 90 -12.14 14.02 11.85
N PRO A 91 -13.36 13.81 11.31
CA PRO A 91 -13.57 13.12 10.03
C PRO A 91 -12.85 13.76 8.82
N GLY A 92 -12.49 15.04 8.91
CA GLY A 92 -11.73 15.83 7.95
C GLY A 92 -10.26 15.45 7.84
N ASP A 93 -9.73 14.68 8.80
CA ASP A 93 -8.34 14.25 8.86
C ASP A 93 -8.16 12.74 8.70
N VAL A 94 -6.89 12.30 8.72
CA VAL A 94 -6.50 10.89 8.79
C VAL A 94 -5.65 10.64 10.02
N ASN A 95 -5.80 9.46 10.62
CA ASN A 95 -4.90 9.01 11.67
C ASN A 95 -3.55 8.68 11.02
N HIS A 96 -2.56 9.50 11.34
CA HIS A 96 -1.21 9.36 10.83
C HIS A 96 -0.17 9.58 11.94
N VAL A 97 1.02 9.05 11.74
CA VAL A 97 2.16 9.17 12.63
C VAL A 97 3.24 9.96 11.89
N ALA A 98 3.63 11.10 12.43
CA ALA A 98 4.64 11.96 11.82
C ALA A 98 5.93 11.16 11.52
N GLY A 99 6.37 11.19 10.27
CA GLY A 99 7.56 10.46 9.80
C GLY A 99 7.36 8.96 9.55
N ASP A 100 6.14 8.41 9.70
CA ASP A 100 5.80 7.07 9.20
C ASP A 100 4.99 7.18 7.90
N PRO A 101 5.61 6.92 6.74
CA PRO A 101 4.92 7.02 5.45
C PRO A 101 3.85 5.93 5.23
N ARG A 102 3.75 4.92 6.11
CA ARG A 102 2.67 3.90 6.05
C ARG A 102 1.41 4.35 6.79
N SER A 103 1.54 5.34 7.66
CA SER A 103 0.42 5.92 8.37
C SER A 103 -0.51 6.69 7.42
N GLY A 104 -1.77 6.95 7.79
CA GLY A 104 -2.77 7.39 6.81
C GLY A 104 -3.11 6.32 5.75
N HIS A 105 -2.86 5.05 6.09
CA HIS A 105 -3.05 3.83 5.29
C HIS A 105 -4.38 3.78 4.50
N GLY A 106 -5.46 4.33 5.05
CA GLY A 106 -6.77 4.32 4.41
C GLY A 106 -6.80 5.10 3.10
N SER A 107 -5.95 6.12 2.96
CA SER A 107 -5.81 6.88 1.72
C SER A 107 -5.24 6.01 0.59
N PHE A 108 -4.28 5.15 0.90
CA PHE A 108 -3.77 4.17 -0.04
C PHE A 108 -4.84 3.13 -0.43
N VAL A 109 -5.59 2.62 0.55
CA VAL A 109 -6.68 1.66 0.33
C VAL A 109 -7.74 2.27 -0.61
N ALA A 110 -8.12 3.52 -0.35
CA ALA A 110 -9.04 4.30 -1.17
C ALA A 110 -8.52 4.52 -2.59
N ALA A 111 -7.27 4.98 -2.73
CA ALA A 111 -6.64 5.22 -4.02
C ALA A 111 -6.58 3.95 -4.89
N THR A 112 -6.17 2.84 -4.28
CA THR A 112 -6.14 1.52 -4.96
C THR A 112 -7.51 1.12 -5.49
N ILE A 113 -8.59 1.49 -4.80
CA ILE A 113 -9.94 1.17 -5.26
C ILE A 113 -10.39 2.15 -6.35
N ALA A 114 -10.25 3.46 -6.15
CA ALA A 114 -11.04 4.46 -6.88
C ALA A 114 -10.27 5.66 -7.45
N SER A 115 -8.94 5.71 -7.37
CA SER A 115 -8.18 6.83 -7.97
C SER A 115 -8.54 6.97 -9.45
N GLN A 116 -8.78 8.22 -9.86
CA GLN A 116 -9.06 8.60 -11.24
C GLN A 116 -7.83 8.47 -12.12
N ILE A 117 -8.07 8.48 -13.43
CA ILE A 117 -7.02 8.52 -14.45
C ILE A 117 -6.92 9.96 -14.94
N ASP A 118 -6.30 10.82 -14.13
CA ASP A 118 -6.23 12.27 -14.36
C ASP A 118 -4.80 12.83 -14.42
N GLY A 119 -3.80 11.94 -14.42
CA GLY A 119 -2.38 12.31 -14.45
C GLY A 119 -1.77 12.59 -13.08
N HIS A 120 -2.53 12.37 -12.00
CA HIS A 120 -2.03 12.34 -10.63
C HIS A 120 -2.00 10.91 -10.06
N GLY A 121 -0.84 10.47 -9.54
CA GLY A 121 -0.74 9.32 -8.65
C GLY A 121 -0.68 7.94 -9.32
N SER A 122 -1.77 7.18 -9.23
CA SER A 122 -1.94 5.83 -9.83
C SER A 122 -3.43 5.55 -10.11
N ALA A 123 -3.77 4.83 -11.17
CA ALA A 123 -5.15 4.43 -11.45
C ALA A 123 -5.69 3.37 -10.47
N GLY A 124 -6.89 3.60 -9.93
CA GLY A 124 -7.62 2.64 -9.11
C GLY A 124 -8.16 1.45 -9.90
N ILE A 125 -8.50 0.36 -9.21
CA ILE A 125 -9.10 -0.85 -9.83
C ILE A 125 -10.47 -0.56 -10.43
N TRP A 126 -11.30 0.22 -9.73
CA TRP A 126 -12.62 0.63 -10.19
C TRP A 126 -12.76 2.15 -9.99
N PRO A 127 -12.23 2.98 -10.91
CA PRO A 127 -12.24 4.44 -10.76
C PRO A 127 -13.63 5.04 -10.57
N ALA A 128 -14.69 4.36 -11.02
CA ALA A 128 -16.05 4.82 -10.80
C ALA A 128 -16.58 4.63 -9.36
N ALA A 129 -15.91 3.82 -8.53
CA ALA A 129 -16.33 3.46 -7.18
C ALA A 129 -16.57 4.69 -6.29
N LYS A 130 -17.59 4.61 -5.42
CA LYS A 130 -17.80 5.62 -4.38
C LYS A 130 -17.33 5.13 -3.02
N ILE A 131 -16.61 5.97 -2.29
CA ILE A 131 -15.94 5.63 -1.04
C ILE A 131 -16.66 6.25 0.14
N VAL A 132 -17.02 5.40 1.10
CA VAL A 132 -17.40 5.78 2.47
C VAL A 132 -16.22 5.47 3.38
N SER A 133 -15.54 6.50 3.87
CA SER A 133 -14.42 6.36 4.81
C SER A 133 -14.95 6.30 6.24
N VAL A 134 -14.64 5.22 6.96
CA VAL A 134 -14.95 5.07 8.40
C VAL A 134 -13.65 4.86 9.17
N ARG A 135 -13.25 5.88 9.94
CA ARG A 135 -12.04 5.84 10.74
C ARG A 135 -12.30 5.20 12.10
N VAL A 136 -11.52 4.16 12.45
CA VAL A 136 -11.73 3.37 13.68
C VAL A 136 -10.48 3.23 14.57
N PHE A 137 -9.40 3.96 14.28
CA PHE A 137 -8.11 3.81 14.94
C PHE A 137 -7.89 4.94 15.95
N SER A 138 -7.86 4.64 17.25
CA SER A 138 -7.49 5.63 18.26
C SER A 138 -5.98 5.62 18.54
N GLY A 139 -5.32 6.78 18.46
CA GLY A 139 -3.90 6.96 18.80
C GLY A 139 -2.92 6.66 17.68
N ALA A 140 -1.61 6.82 17.93
CA ALA A 140 -0.57 6.61 16.94
C ALA A 140 -0.41 5.12 16.54
N GLY A 141 -0.63 4.79 15.27
CA GLY A 141 -0.36 3.48 14.67
C GLY A 141 -1.55 2.80 13.99
N GLU A 142 -1.35 1.56 13.54
CA GLU A 142 -2.30 0.78 12.73
C GLU A 142 -3.00 -0.34 13.54
N ARG A 143 -3.31 -0.10 14.81
CA ARG A 143 -3.97 -1.10 15.68
C ARG A 143 -5.41 -0.69 15.98
N ALA A 144 -6.35 -1.54 15.59
CA ALA A 144 -7.76 -1.42 15.96
C ALA A 144 -8.19 -2.62 16.79
N SER A 145 -9.12 -2.39 17.73
CA SER A 145 -9.73 -3.48 18.48
C SER A 145 -10.80 -4.18 17.66
N ALA A 146 -11.15 -5.42 18.03
CA ALA A 146 -12.28 -6.11 17.42
C ALA A 146 -13.60 -5.33 17.56
N LEU A 147 -13.79 -4.63 18.67
CA LEU A 147 -14.96 -3.76 18.84
C LEU A 147 -14.92 -2.54 17.93
N ALA A 148 -13.75 -1.97 17.66
CA ALA A 148 -13.61 -0.83 16.75
C ALA A 148 -14.00 -1.24 15.31
N TYR A 149 -13.53 -2.39 14.82
CA TYR A 149 -13.98 -2.93 13.54
C TYR A 149 -15.47 -3.26 13.53
N ARG A 150 -15.98 -3.90 14.60
CA ARG A 150 -17.42 -4.18 14.72
C ARG A 150 -18.25 -2.91 14.60
N ASN A 151 -17.84 -1.84 15.30
CA ASN A 151 -18.52 -0.55 15.26
C ASN A 151 -18.40 0.09 13.88
N GLY A 152 -17.24 -0.01 13.23
CA GLY A 152 -17.07 0.44 11.84
C GLY A 152 -18.02 -0.26 10.87
N ILE A 153 -18.20 -1.58 11.00
CA ILE A 153 -19.12 -2.34 10.16
C ILE A 153 -20.57 -1.93 10.44
N VAL A 154 -20.95 -1.75 11.71
CA VAL A 154 -22.28 -1.23 12.10
C VAL A 154 -22.53 0.12 11.46
N GLU A 155 -21.54 1.01 11.52
CA GLU A 155 -21.60 2.33 10.92
C GLU A 155 -21.80 2.21 9.41
N CYS A 156 -21.01 1.39 8.70
CA CYS A 156 -21.21 1.13 7.29
C CYS A 156 -22.68 0.74 7.01
N LEU A 157 -23.23 -0.25 7.71
CA LEU A 157 -24.57 -0.87 7.51
C LEU A 157 -25.79 0.03 7.71
N HIS A 158 -25.60 1.32 7.94
CA HIS A 158 -26.70 2.25 7.95
C HIS A 158 -27.47 2.22 6.59
N PRO A 159 -28.80 2.00 6.57
CA PRO A 159 -29.58 1.77 5.35
C PRO A 159 -29.42 2.84 4.26
N ALA A 160 -29.21 4.09 4.65
CA ALA A 160 -28.97 5.21 3.73
C ALA A 160 -27.66 5.10 2.89
N ARG A 161 -26.83 4.07 3.10
CA ARG A 161 -25.46 4.02 2.56
C ARG A 161 -25.25 3.03 1.42
N GLY A 162 -26.16 2.08 1.19
CA GLY A 162 -26.23 1.26 -0.04
C GLY A 162 -24.91 0.68 -0.56
N PHE A 163 -24.02 0.21 0.32
CA PHE A 163 -22.70 -0.32 -0.04
C PHE A 163 -22.75 -1.82 -0.26
N LYS A 164 -21.89 -2.31 -1.15
CA LYS A 164 -21.81 -3.72 -1.54
C LYS A 164 -20.59 -4.43 -0.99
N VAL A 165 -19.58 -3.65 -0.57
CA VAL A 165 -18.31 -4.14 -0.07
C VAL A 165 -17.87 -3.35 1.14
N VAL A 166 -17.37 -4.04 2.16
CA VAL A 166 -16.60 -3.51 3.28
C VAL A 166 -15.18 -4.05 3.17
N THR A 167 -14.18 -3.19 3.35
CA THR A 167 -12.78 -3.60 3.41
C THR A 167 -12.19 -3.41 4.81
N LEU A 168 -11.52 -4.45 5.30
CA LEU A 168 -10.81 -4.54 6.58
C LEU A 168 -9.33 -4.81 6.27
N SER A 169 -8.63 -3.80 5.74
CA SER A 169 -7.28 -3.95 5.17
C SER A 169 -6.16 -3.88 6.21
N LEU A 170 -6.38 -4.36 7.45
CA LEU A 170 -5.36 -4.32 8.50
C LEU A 170 -5.48 -5.56 9.40
N SER A 171 -4.36 -6.28 9.59
CA SER A 171 -4.34 -7.62 10.19
C SER A 171 -3.84 -7.66 11.65
N SER A 172 -3.66 -6.51 12.31
CA SER A 172 -3.24 -6.42 13.71
C SER A 172 -4.45 -6.09 14.59
N LEU A 173 -5.10 -7.14 15.09
CA LEU A 173 -6.32 -7.06 15.88
C LEU A 173 -6.02 -7.26 17.37
N THR A 174 -6.48 -6.35 18.23
CA THR A 174 -6.54 -6.61 19.68
C THR A 174 -7.96 -7.05 20.06
N ALA A 175 -8.08 -8.19 20.73
CA ALA A 175 -9.39 -8.73 21.11
C ALA A 175 -9.27 -9.69 22.29
N THR A 176 -10.25 -9.61 23.19
CA THR A 176 -10.65 -10.73 24.06
C THR A 176 -11.47 -11.75 23.25
N THR A 177 -11.62 -12.97 23.78
CA THR A 177 -12.45 -14.01 23.15
C THR A 177 -13.88 -13.52 22.87
N THR A 178 -14.49 -12.81 23.82
CA THR A 178 -15.85 -12.28 23.69
C THR A 178 -15.96 -11.20 22.61
N GLU A 179 -14.97 -10.32 22.50
CA GLU A 179 -14.97 -9.29 21.46
C GLU A 179 -14.75 -9.88 20.06
N LEU A 180 -13.94 -10.94 19.98
CA LEU A 180 -13.71 -11.65 18.73
C LEU A 180 -15.00 -12.33 18.24
N ALA A 181 -15.74 -13.00 19.13
CA ALA A 181 -17.05 -13.60 18.81
C ALA A 181 -18.06 -12.54 18.33
N LYS A 182 -18.12 -11.37 19.00
CA LYS A 182 -18.98 -10.25 18.56
C LYS A 182 -18.62 -9.72 17.17
N LEU A 183 -17.33 -9.73 16.81
CA LEU A 183 -16.89 -9.34 15.48
C LEU A 183 -17.24 -10.42 14.45
N GLU A 184 -17.07 -11.70 14.79
CA GLU A 184 -17.48 -12.83 13.96
C GLU A 184 -18.96 -12.76 13.59
N ASP A 185 -19.84 -12.65 14.60
CA ASP A 185 -21.29 -12.52 14.40
C ASP A 185 -21.64 -11.33 13.50
N ARG A 186 -20.95 -10.20 13.71
CA ARG A 186 -21.17 -9.00 12.88
C ARG A 186 -20.76 -9.24 11.44
N ILE A 187 -19.61 -9.87 11.18
CA ILE A 187 -19.13 -10.17 9.83
C ILE A 187 -20.08 -11.16 9.15
N ALA A 188 -20.48 -12.23 9.84
CA ALA A 188 -21.44 -13.22 9.34
C ALA A 188 -22.79 -12.58 8.98
N ASN A 189 -23.34 -11.74 9.87
CA ASN A 189 -24.58 -11.02 9.61
C ASN A 189 -24.45 -10.07 8.41
N THR A 190 -23.32 -9.37 8.28
CA THR A 190 -23.05 -8.45 7.16
C THR A 190 -23.07 -9.16 5.83
N ARG A 191 -22.40 -10.31 5.74
CA ARG A 191 -22.34 -11.10 4.51
C ARG A 191 -23.67 -11.77 4.19
N ASN A 192 -24.25 -12.47 5.16
CA ASN A 192 -25.34 -13.39 4.90
C ASN A 192 -26.72 -12.72 4.90
N ASN A 193 -26.92 -11.66 5.69
CA ASN A 193 -28.23 -11.03 5.85
C ASN A 193 -28.31 -9.63 5.20
N PHE A 194 -27.20 -8.91 5.13
CA PHE A 194 -27.13 -7.61 4.43
C PHE A 194 -26.60 -7.72 3.00
N ASP A 195 -26.17 -8.91 2.57
CA ASP A 195 -25.67 -9.16 1.21
C ASP A 195 -24.47 -8.26 0.84
N VAL A 196 -23.56 -8.06 1.80
CA VAL A 196 -22.36 -7.22 1.67
C VAL A 196 -21.10 -8.06 1.80
N ASN A 197 -20.21 -7.99 0.83
CA ASN A 197 -18.90 -8.65 0.91
C ASN A 197 -18.06 -8.00 2.02
N VAL A 198 -17.42 -8.81 2.86
CA VAL A 198 -16.45 -8.34 3.86
C VAL A 198 -15.08 -8.86 3.47
N VAL A 199 -14.23 -8.01 2.92
CA VAL A 199 -12.91 -8.38 2.40
C VAL A 199 -11.85 -8.02 3.43
N ALA A 200 -10.99 -8.96 3.81
CA ALA A 200 -10.04 -8.79 4.90
C ALA A 200 -8.63 -9.27 4.56
N SER A 201 -7.62 -8.59 5.08
CA SER A 201 -6.21 -8.93 4.87
C SER A 201 -5.79 -10.19 5.65
N ALA A 202 -5.13 -11.15 4.98
CA ALA A 202 -4.69 -12.41 5.59
C ALA A 202 -3.61 -12.24 6.68
N GLY A 203 -2.84 -11.16 6.59
CA GLY A 203 -1.81 -10.78 7.56
C GLY A 203 -0.38 -11.02 7.10
N ASN A 204 0.55 -10.38 7.83
CA ASN A 204 1.92 -10.12 7.35
C ASN A 204 3.01 -10.82 8.21
N ASN A 205 2.71 -11.96 8.82
CA ASN A 205 3.61 -12.66 9.74
C ASN A 205 4.38 -13.84 9.11
N GLY A 206 4.15 -14.14 7.84
CA GLY A 206 4.73 -15.29 7.13
C GLY A 206 4.19 -16.64 7.61
N SER A 207 3.01 -16.65 8.25
CA SER A 207 2.36 -17.88 8.72
C SER A 207 2.07 -18.81 7.55
N LEU A 208 2.43 -20.09 7.69
CA LEU A 208 2.21 -21.11 6.67
C LEU A 208 0.97 -21.98 6.92
N SER A 209 0.36 -21.85 8.10
CA SER A 209 -0.70 -22.74 8.57
C SER A 209 -2.09 -22.09 8.59
N ALA A 210 -2.16 -20.78 8.86
CA ALA A 210 -3.42 -20.05 8.94
C ALA A 210 -3.23 -18.54 8.72
N VAL A 211 -4.31 -17.89 8.29
CA VAL A 211 -4.45 -16.44 8.22
C VAL A 211 -4.86 -15.84 9.58
N ASN A 212 -4.70 -14.52 9.74
CA ASN A 212 -5.08 -13.80 10.96
C ASN A 212 -6.58 -13.48 10.98
N TYR A 213 -7.13 -13.25 12.18
CA TYR A 213 -8.42 -12.56 12.30
C TYR A 213 -8.28 -11.08 11.92
N PRO A 214 -9.30 -10.46 11.28
CA PRO A 214 -10.63 -11.02 11.00
C PRO A 214 -10.72 -11.89 9.73
N ALA A 215 -9.70 -11.93 8.87
CA ALA A 215 -9.73 -12.71 7.62
C ALA A 215 -9.99 -14.21 7.83
N ARG A 216 -9.62 -14.75 9.00
CA ARG A 216 -9.86 -16.16 9.34
C ARG A 216 -11.34 -16.52 9.56
N PHE A 217 -12.23 -15.55 9.79
CA PHE A 217 -13.65 -15.85 9.94
C PHE A 217 -14.24 -16.37 8.63
N ALA A 218 -15.06 -17.41 8.70
CA ALA A 218 -15.59 -18.08 7.50
C ALA A 218 -16.44 -17.17 6.59
N ALA A 219 -17.01 -16.09 7.14
CA ALA A 219 -17.79 -15.10 6.40
C ALA A 219 -16.98 -13.87 5.97
N ALA A 220 -15.67 -13.83 6.24
CA ALA A 220 -14.76 -12.84 5.68
C ALA A 220 -14.05 -13.44 4.44
N PHE A 221 -13.91 -12.65 3.38
CA PHE A 221 -13.14 -13.02 2.21
C PHE A 221 -11.67 -12.65 2.41
N ALA A 222 -10.83 -13.65 2.66
CA ALA A 222 -9.44 -13.52 3.06
C ALA A 222 -8.48 -13.35 1.88
N VAL A 223 -7.74 -12.24 1.89
CA VAL A 223 -6.84 -11.88 0.79
C VAL A 223 -5.38 -11.92 1.21
N GLY A 224 -4.61 -12.78 0.55
CA GLY A 224 -3.16 -12.89 0.68
C GLY A 224 -2.41 -12.04 -0.36
N ALA A 225 -1.08 -11.99 -0.22
CA ALA A 225 -0.21 -11.19 -1.08
C ALA A 225 0.74 -12.07 -1.90
N THR A 226 0.79 -11.80 -3.20
CA THR A 226 1.78 -12.35 -4.13
C THR A 226 2.70 -11.28 -4.69
N ASP A 227 3.78 -11.71 -5.32
CA ASP A 227 4.51 -10.91 -6.31
C ASP A 227 3.79 -10.89 -7.67
N ALA A 228 4.40 -10.19 -8.63
CA ALA A 228 3.87 -10.06 -9.99
C ALA A 228 3.85 -11.38 -10.76
N ASN A 229 4.59 -12.40 -10.30
CA ASN A 229 4.60 -13.74 -10.90
C ASN A 229 3.55 -14.67 -10.27
N GLY A 230 2.79 -14.19 -9.29
CA GLY A 230 1.82 -14.99 -8.56
C GLY A 230 2.45 -15.94 -7.54
N ALA A 231 3.67 -15.67 -7.07
CA ALA A 231 4.28 -16.39 -5.94
C ALA A 231 4.01 -15.63 -4.63
N PHE A 232 3.79 -16.33 -3.52
CA PHE A 232 3.52 -15.70 -2.23
C PHE A 232 4.68 -14.79 -1.80
N CYS A 233 4.33 -13.61 -1.31
CA CYS A 233 5.26 -12.79 -0.54
C CYS A 233 5.69 -13.54 0.73
N ALA A 234 6.97 -13.44 1.10
CA ALA A 234 7.50 -14.15 2.28
C ALA A 234 6.77 -13.79 3.59
N PHE A 235 6.26 -12.56 3.69
CA PHE A 235 5.47 -12.10 4.84
C PHE A 235 4.00 -12.54 4.77
N SER A 236 3.46 -12.96 3.62
CA SER A 236 2.04 -13.23 3.49
C SER A 236 1.66 -14.45 4.29
N ASN A 237 0.72 -14.30 5.22
CA ASN A 237 0.08 -15.44 5.85
C ASN A 237 -0.71 -16.24 4.80
N ARG A 238 -0.70 -17.56 4.96
CA ARG A 238 -1.37 -18.52 4.08
C ARG A 238 -1.78 -19.78 4.84
N GLY A 239 -2.53 -20.65 4.16
CA GLY A 239 -3.03 -21.90 4.73
C GLY A 239 -4.52 -21.81 5.04
N SER A 240 -4.94 -22.36 6.18
CA SER A 240 -6.36 -22.39 6.59
C SER A 240 -6.96 -20.99 6.66
N GLY A 241 -8.12 -20.83 6.02
CA GLY A 241 -8.87 -19.57 5.97
C GLY A 241 -8.42 -18.58 4.90
N LEU A 242 -7.50 -18.93 3.99
CA LEU A 242 -7.16 -18.09 2.84
C LEU A 242 -8.08 -18.40 1.65
N ASP A 243 -8.70 -17.39 1.04
CA ASP A 243 -9.55 -17.55 -0.15
C ASP A 243 -8.75 -17.43 -1.44
N LEU A 244 -8.08 -16.29 -1.64
CA LEU A 244 -7.18 -16.06 -2.77
C LEU A 244 -6.13 -14.99 -2.47
N SER A 245 -5.24 -14.75 -3.43
CA SER A 245 -4.20 -13.72 -3.33
C SER A 245 -4.10 -12.86 -4.60
N THR A 246 -3.49 -11.69 -4.48
CA THR A 246 -3.11 -10.84 -5.61
C THR A 246 -1.87 -10.01 -5.24
N LEU A 247 -1.39 -9.15 -6.13
CA LEU A 247 -0.14 -8.40 -5.93
C LEU A 247 -0.17 -7.60 -4.62
N GLY A 248 0.81 -7.87 -3.76
CA GLY A 248 1.05 -7.15 -2.51
C GLY A 248 2.54 -7.07 -2.14
N CYS A 249 3.42 -7.69 -2.92
CA CYS A 249 4.86 -7.51 -2.84
C CYS A 249 5.26 -6.25 -3.60
N ASN A 250 5.67 -5.21 -2.89
CA ASN A 250 6.23 -4.00 -3.48
C ASN A 250 5.32 -3.30 -4.52
N PRO A 251 3.97 -3.24 -4.38
CA PRO A 251 3.20 -2.33 -5.21
C PRO A 251 3.58 -0.88 -4.93
N ARG A 252 3.51 -0.06 -5.99
CA ARG A 252 3.50 1.39 -5.86
C ARG A 252 2.16 1.82 -5.29
N ALA A 253 2.19 2.73 -4.32
CA ALA A 253 1.05 3.18 -3.54
C ALA A 253 1.01 4.71 -3.52
N THR A 254 -0.18 5.28 -3.69
CA THR A 254 -0.44 6.70 -3.38
C THR A 254 -0.66 6.86 -1.87
N LEU A 255 0.07 7.77 -1.25
CA LEU A 255 0.06 8.03 0.19
C LEU A 255 -0.88 9.19 0.54
N PHE A 256 -1.20 9.32 1.83
CA PHE A 256 -2.15 10.32 2.33
C PHE A 256 -1.72 11.78 2.09
N ASP A 257 -0.45 12.03 1.80
CA ASP A 257 0.11 13.34 1.48
C ASP A 257 0.19 13.59 -0.05
N GLY A 258 -0.32 12.65 -0.86
CA GLY A 258 -0.29 12.70 -2.32
C GLY A 258 1.04 12.24 -2.93
N SER A 259 2.04 11.90 -2.12
CA SER A 259 3.27 11.29 -2.63
C SER A 259 3.03 9.82 -3.00
N THR A 260 4.00 9.22 -3.69
CA THR A 260 3.95 7.79 -4.02
C THR A 260 5.14 7.06 -3.40
N GLY A 261 4.91 5.87 -2.85
CA GLY A 261 5.96 5.00 -2.33
C GLY A 261 5.79 3.54 -2.77
N VAL A 262 6.77 2.70 -2.45
CA VAL A 262 6.71 1.26 -2.68
C VAL A 262 6.64 0.58 -1.33
N PHE A 263 5.61 -0.24 -1.13
CA PHE A 263 5.34 -0.88 0.15
C PHE A 263 4.93 -2.32 -0.04
N ALA A 264 4.85 -3.07 1.06
CA ALA A 264 4.46 -4.46 1.01
C ALA A 264 3.52 -4.82 2.15
N GLY A 265 2.48 -5.59 1.83
CA GLY A 265 1.50 -6.06 2.80
C GLY A 265 0.29 -6.70 2.15
N THR A 266 -0.36 -7.62 2.85
CA THR A 266 -1.67 -8.16 2.47
C THR A 266 -2.74 -7.06 2.44
N SER A 267 -2.54 -6.00 3.22
CA SER A 267 -3.33 -4.76 3.16
C SER A 267 -3.28 -4.03 1.82
N TYR A 268 -2.25 -4.29 0.99
CA TYR A 268 -2.15 -3.78 -0.37
C TYR A 268 -2.90 -4.65 -1.38
N SER A 269 -3.11 -5.93 -1.07
CA SER A 269 -3.86 -6.86 -1.92
C SER A 269 -5.37 -6.80 -1.68
N THR A 270 -5.80 -6.60 -0.43
CA THR A 270 -7.21 -6.51 -0.03
C THR A 270 -8.04 -5.48 -0.83
N PRO A 271 -7.61 -4.21 -1.01
CA PRO A 271 -8.38 -3.23 -1.79
C PRO A 271 -8.55 -3.61 -3.26
N VAL A 272 -7.61 -4.38 -3.83
CA VAL A 272 -7.73 -4.83 -5.22
C VAL A 272 -8.94 -5.74 -5.39
N VAL A 273 -9.07 -6.73 -4.50
CA VAL A 273 -10.21 -7.65 -4.48
C VAL A 273 -11.52 -6.90 -4.18
N ALA A 274 -11.49 -5.94 -3.25
CA ALA A 274 -12.65 -5.12 -2.93
C ALA A 274 -13.15 -4.31 -4.15
N GLY A 275 -12.23 -3.72 -4.92
CA GLY A 275 -12.55 -3.01 -6.17
C GLY A 275 -13.15 -3.94 -7.24
N VAL A 276 -12.58 -5.14 -7.42
CA VAL A 276 -13.11 -6.12 -8.39
C VAL A 276 -14.50 -6.62 -7.99
N LEU A 277 -14.72 -6.96 -6.72
CA LEU A 277 -16.05 -7.37 -6.23
C LEU A 277 -17.08 -6.26 -6.39
N LEU A 278 -16.71 -5.00 -6.09
CA LEU A 278 -17.61 -3.87 -6.25
C LEU A 278 -17.99 -3.67 -7.73
N ALA A 279 -17.01 -3.65 -8.63
CA ALA A 279 -17.27 -3.50 -10.06
C ALA A 279 -18.13 -4.64 -10.61
N LEU A 280 -17.82 -5.88 -10.24
CA LEU A 280 -18.57 -7.07 -10.67
C LEU A 280 -20.04 -6.95 -10.26
N ARG A 281 -20.30 -6.62 -9.00
CA ARG A 281 -21.66 -6.51 -8.46
C ARG A 281 -22.39 -5.25 -8.91
N ALA A 282 -21.68 -4.19 -9.30
CA ALA A 282 -22.30 -3.04 -9.96
C ALA A 282 -22.89 -3.44 -11.32
N HIS A 283 -22.13 -4.21 -12.12
CA HIS A 283 -22.59 -4.69 -13.43
C HIS A 283 -23.54 -5.89 -13.38
N ARG A 284 -23.50 -6.65 -12.27
CA ARG A 284 -24.37 -7.80 -12.00
C ARG A 284 -25.04 -7.65 -10.63
N PRO A 285 -26.02 -6.74 -10.50
CA PRO A 285 -26.68 -6.45 -9.22
C PRO A 285 -27.51 -7.63 -8.69
N ASP A 286 -27.76 -8.64 -9.53
CA ASP A 286 -28.41 -9.90 -9.17
C ASP A 286 -27.48 -10.89 -8.43
N LEU A 287 -26.16 -10.66 -8.46
CA LEU A 287 -25.22 -11.48 -7.70
C LEU A 287 -25.27 -11.15 -6.21
N THR A 288 -25.53 -12.19 -5.42
CA THR A 288 -25.30 -12.16 -3.97
C THR A 288 -23.80 -12.02 -3.68
N ALA A 289 -23.47 -11.54 -2.48
CA ALA A 289 -22.10 -11.45 -1.98
C ALA A 289 -21.38 -12.80 -2.12
N ALA A 290 -22.04 -13.89 -1.72
CA ALA A 290 -21.51 -15.24 -1.82
C ALA A 290 -21.29 -15.70 -3.27
N ALA A 291 -22.22 -15.42 -4.18
CA ALA A 291 -22.08 -15.79 -5.59
C ALA A 291 -20.93 -15.01 -6.27
N ALA A 292 -20.76 -13.73 -5.94
CA ALA A 292 -19.66 -12.93 -6.44
C ALA A 292 -18.29 -13.43 -5.94
N GLU A 293 -18.19 -13.79 -4.65
CA GLU A 293 -16.98 -14.41 -4.08
C GLU A 293 -16.67 -15.75 -4.75
N GLN A 294 -17.69 -16.59 -4.94
CA GLN A 294 -17.52 -17.88 -5.59
C GLN A 294 -17.05 -17.74 -7.04
N LEU A 295 -17.55 -16.76 -7.79
CA LEU A 295 -17.05 -16.45 -9.13
C LEU A 295 -15.56 -16.08 -9.13
N LEU A 296 -15.10 -15.28 -8.17
CA LEU A 296 -13.67 -14.98 -8.05
C LEU A 296 -12.86 -16.23 -7.73
N LEU A 297 -13.36 -17.09 -6.85
CA LEU A 297 -12.69 -18.35 -6.48
C LEU A 297 -12.59 -19.31 -7.66
N ASP A 298 -13.70 -19.57 -8.35
CA ASP A 298 -13.80 -20.55 -9.43
C ASP A 298 -12.96 -20.17 -10.66
N THR A 299 -12.77 -18.87 -10.87
CA THR A 299 -12.03 -18.34 -12.02
C THR A 299 -10.58 -17.95 -11.69
N ALA A 300 -10.19 -17.97 -10.42
CA ALA A 300 -8.83 -17.68 -10.00
C ALA A 300 -7.82 -18.63 -10.65
N GLN A 301 -6.67 -18.08 -11.03
CA GLN A 301 -5.57 -18.87 -11.58
C GLN A 301 -4.91 -19.68 -10.47
N LEU A 302 -4.77 -21.00 -10.67
CA LEU A 302 -3.97 -21.83 -9.78
C LEU A 302 -2.48 -21.62 -10.09
N ARG A 303 -1.78 -21.00 -9.14
CA ARG A 303 -0.32 -20.79 -9.17
C ARG A 303 0.33 -21.52 -7.99
N ARG A 304 1.67 -21.43 -7.90
CA ARG A 304 2.41 -21.95 -6.73
C ARG A 304 1.92 -21.34 -5.41
N ALA A 305 1.34 -20.13 -5.46
CA ALA A 305 0.71 -19.48 -4.32
C ALA A 305 -0.78 -19.86 -4.09
N GLY A 306 -1.28 -20.93 -4.70
CA GLY A 306 -2.71 -21.24 -4.66
C GLY A 306 -3.50 -20.37 -5.63
N ARG A 307 -4.73 -19.98 -5.25
CA ARG A 307 -5.62 -19.17 -6.08
C ARG A 307 -5.11 -17.73 -6.15
N VAL A 308 -4.82 -17.26 -7.37
CA VAL A 308 -4.46 -15.87 -7.68
C VAL A 308 -5.59 -15.22 -8.47
N LEU A 309 -6.00 -14.02 -8.06
CA LEU A 309 -7.13 -13.29 -8.64
C LEU A 309 -6.99 -13.14 -10.16
N ASP A 310 -8.11 -13.36 -10.85
CA ASP A 310 -8.26 -13.15 -12.30
C ASP A 310 -9.60 -12.46 -12.59
N ALA A 311 -9.60 -11.12 -12.56
CA ALA A 311 -10.82 -10.33 -12.71
C ALA A 311 -11.46 -10.51 -14.09
N ALA A 312 -10.66 -10.52 -15.16
CA ALA A 312 -11.15 -10.76 -16.52
C ALA A 312 -11.86 -12.12 -16.66
N ALA A 313 -11.33 -13.19 -16.03
CA ALA A 313 -11.98 -14.49 -16.07
C ALA A 313 -13.31 -14.49 -15.28
N ALA A 314 -13.33 -13.86 -14.10
CA ALA A 314 -14.57 -13.71 -13.31
C ALA A 314 -15.66 -12.94 -14.07
N PHE A 315 -15.29 -11.82 -14.73
CA PHE A 315 -16.23 -11.03 -15.52
C PHE A 315 -16.76 -11.82 -16.71
N ARG A 316 -15.91 -12.59 -17.41
CA ARG A 316 -16.36 -13.47 -18.49
C ARG A 316 -17.33 -14.55 -18.00
N ALA A 317 -17.02 -15.20 -16.88
CA ALA A 317 -17.91 -16.18 -16.27
C ALA A 317 -19.24 -15.57 -15.83
N ALA A 318 -19.25 -14.28 -15.48
CA ALA A 318 -20.46 -13.52 -15.20
C ALA A 318 -21.17 -12.96 -16.46
N GLY A 319 -20.81 -13.40 -17.66
CA GLY A 319 -21.43 -12.92 -18.91
C GLY A 319 -21.06 -11.49 -19.31
N LEU A 320 -20.05 -10.90 -18.66
CA LEU A 320 -19.54 -9.55 -18.92
C LEU A 320 -18.32 -9.54 -19.85
N GLY A 321 -18.12 -10.60 -20.63
CA GLY A 321 -17.00 -10.73 -21.58
C GLY A 321 -16.83 -9.53 -22.53
N PRO A 322 -17.91 -8.95 -23.09
CA PRO A 322 -17.79 -7.77 -23.95
C PRO A 322 -17.10 -6.57 -23.29
N LEU A 323 -17.22 -6.39 -21.96
CA LEU A 323 -16.52 -5.32 -21.25
C LEU A 323 -15.00 -5.56 -21.20
N VAL A 324 -14.60 -6.84 -21.09
CA VAL A 324 -13.19 -7.23 -21.11
C VAL A 324 -12.61 -7.08 -22.53
N ASP A 325 -13.37 -7.47 -23.56
CA ASP A 325 -12.95 -7.38 -24.98
C ASP A 325 -12.89 -5.93 -25.51
N ALA A 326 -13.63 -5.03 -24.88
CA ALA A 326 -13.62 -3.60 -25.21
C ALA A 326 -12.34 -2.88 -24.76
N TYR A 327 -11.54 -3.48 -23.87
CA TYR A 327 -10.31 -2.86 -23.37
C TYR A 327 -9.36 -2.52 -24.52
N ARG A 328 -8.83 -1.30 -24.49
CA ARG A 328 -7.79 -0.83 -25.41
C ARG A 328 -6.57 -0.46 -24.60
N PRO A 329 -5.52 -1.31 -24.57
CA PRO A 329 -4.30 -0.97 -23.89
C PRO A 329 -3.78 0.38 -24.37
N PRO A 330 -3.36 1.26 -23.44
CA PRO A 330 -2.70 2.50 -23.82
C PRO A 330 -1.44 2.19 -24.64
N PRO A 331 -1.09 3.04 -25.63
CA PRO A 331 0.11 2.84 -26.43
C PRO A 331 1.34 2.77 -25.52
N PRO A 332 2.39 1.99 -25.84
CA PRO A 332 3.58 1.87 -24.99
C PRO A 332 4.18 3.23 -24.63
N ALA A 333 4.66 3.38 -23.40
CA ALA A 333 5.32 4.63 -23.00
C ALA A 333 6.52 4.84 -23.92
N ALA A 334 6.66 6.04 -24.47
CA ALA A 334 7.85 6.37 -25.27
C ALA A 334 9.09 6.07 -24.42
N ALA A 335 10.03 5.30 -24.98
CA ALA A 335 11.31 5.04 -24.33
C ALA A 335 11.93 6.39 -23.91
N PRO A 336 12.56 6.48 -22.72
CA PRO A 336 13.22 7.71 -22.32
C PRO A 336 14.24 8.07 -23.40
N THR A 337 13.98 9.17 -24.12
CA THR A 337 14.91 9.71 -25.10
C THR A 337 16.15 10.15 -24.34
N THR A 338 17.28 9.53 -24.62
CA THR A 338 18.59 9.96 -24.11
C THR A 338 18.78 11.45 -24.41
N PRO A 339 19.07 12.30 -23.42
CA PRO A 339 19.42 13.68 -23.67
C PRO A 339 20.67 13.74 -24.58
N PRO A 340 20.78 14.73 -25.48
CA PRO A 340 21.97 14.87 -26.32
C PRO A 340 23.19 15.16 -25.43
N SER A 341 24.29 14.48 -25.73
CA SER A 341 25.56 14.70 -25.04
C SER A 341 26.12 16.08 -25.40
N SER A 342 26.36 16.92 -24.39
CA SER A 342 27.15 18.13 -24.53
C SER A 342 28.28 18.14 -23.50
N GLY A 343 29.49 17.84 -24.00
CA GLY A 343 30.75 18.56 -23.75
C GLY A 343 31.22 18.79 -22.31
N ASP A 344 32.25 18.03 -21.94
CA ASP A 344 33.41 18.38 -21.10
C ASP A 344 33.22 18.99 -19.70
N VAL A 345 33.30 18.12 -18.69
CA VAL A 345 33.76 18.45 -17.33
C VAL A 345 34.90 17.48 -16.95
N PRO A 346 35.99 17.92 -16.28
CA PRO A 346 37.25 17.17 -16.21
C PRO A 346 37.15 15.89 -15.39
N ARG A 347 37.89 14.87 -15.85
CA ARG A 347 38.05 13.54 -15.23
C ARG A 347 38.48 13.63 -13.77
N GLY A 348 37.70 12.99 -12.90
CA GLY A 348 38.10 12.65 -11.54
C GLY A 348 37.03 11.83 -10.81
N VAL A 349 37.35 10.55 -10.59
CA VAL A 349 36.68 9.57 -9.68
C VAL A 349 35.50 8.77 -10.27
N GLY A 350 35.89 7.59 -10.77
CA GLY A 350 35.20 6.29 -10.83
C GLY A 350 33.68 6.18 -10.71
N ASP A 351 33.08 5.66 -11.79
CA ASP A 351 31.99 4.68 -11.85
C ASP A 351 31.11 4.52 -10.60
N VAL A 352 29.96 5.20 -10.59
CA VAL A 352 28.82 4.80 -9.76
C VAL A 352 28.15 3.62 -10.45
N VAL A 353 28.65 2.44 -10.13
CA VAL A 353 27.98 1.16 -10.35
C VAL A 353 26.78 1.07 -9.41
N ASP A 354 25.69 0.46 -9.87
CA ASP A 354 24.55 -0.02 -9.07
C ASP A 354 24.92 -0.30 -7.61
N GLY A 355 24.35 0.47 -6.68
CA GLY A 355 24.67 0.39 -5.26
C GLY A 355 23.49 0.75 -4.38
N ASP A 356 23.02 -0.26 -3.62
CA ASP A 356 22.36 -0.14 -2.33
C ASP A 356 20.85 0.11 -2.28
N LEU A 357 20.09 -0.87 -2.79
CA LEU A 357 18.95 -1.45 -2.04
C LEU A 357 19.22 -2.92 -1.68
N ALA A 358 20.49 -3.25 -1.42
CA ALA A 358 20.86 -4.52 -0.85
C ALA A 358 20.44 -4.55 0.63
N ASP A 359 19.41 -5.34 0.91
CA ASP A 359 19.26 -6.11 2.14
C ASP A 359 19.55 -5.37 3.46
N ASP A 360 18.68 -4.43 3.83
CA ASP A 360 18.69 -3.83 5.18
C ASP A 360 18.07 -4.77 6.23
N ARG A 361 18.01 -6.08 5.95
CA ARG A 361 17.77 -7.08 6.98
C ARG A 361 19.02 -7.14 7.85
N PRO A 362 18.87 -7.12 9.19
CA PRO A 362 20.03 -7.23 10.05
C PRO A 362 20.62 -8.64 9.89
N ASP A 363 21.71 -8.73 9.13
CA ASP A 363 22.56 -9.92 9.04
C ASP A 363 23.12 -10.30 10.42
N ARG A 364 23.69 -11.50 10.52
CA ARG A 364 24.38 -11.94 11.74
C ARG A 364 25.43 -10.88 12.18
N PRO A 365 25.44 -10.41 13.45
CA PRO A 365 26.27 -9.29 13.86
C PRO A 365 27.75 -9.57 13.57
N ARG A 366 28.42 -8.68 12.83
CA ARG A 366 29.85 -8.85 12.53
C ARG A 366 30.67 -8.39 13.72
N LEU A 367 31.37 -9.31 14.38
CA LEU A 367 32.26 -8.98 15.50
C LEU A 367 33.48 -8.20 14.97
N LEU A 368 33.64 -6.95 15.41
CA LEU A 368 34.78 -6.10 15.06
C LEU A 368 35.90 -6.22 16.08
N ALA A 369 35.55 -6.30 17.38
CA ALA A 369 36.52 -6.46 18.45
C ALA A 369 35.91 -7.16 19.67
N ALA A 370 36.71 -7.99 20.32
CA ALA A 370 36.40 -8.58 21.63
C ALA A 370 37.69 -8.60 22.46
N THR A 371 37.70 -7.90 23.59
CA THR A 371 38.88 -7.83 24.47
C THR A 371 38.50 -8.01 25.93
N PHE A 372 39.41 -8.60 26.69
CA PHE A 372 39.32 -8.70 28.15
C PHE A 372 40.66 -8.32 28.76
N ARG A 373 40.74 -7.11 29.32
CA ARG A 373 41.96 -6.60 29.94
C ARG A 373 41.60 -5.90 31.25
N ARG A 374 42.40 -6.14 32.29
CA ARG A 374 42.24 -5.50 33.62
C ARG A 374 40.81 -5.57 34.17
N GLY A 375 40.14 -6.72 34.03
CA GLY A 375 38.77 -6.93 34.53
C GLY A 375 37.65 -6.21 33.76
N VAL A 376 37.92 -5.73 32.54
CA VAL A 376 36.91 -5.10 31.67
C VAL A 376 36.77 -5.89 30.38
N MET A 377 35.53 -6.31 30.10
CA MET A 377 35.12 -6.93 28.84
C MET A 377 34.61 -5.85 27.88
N ARG A 378 35.25 -5.70 26.72
CA ARG A 378 34.79 -4.80 25.65
C ARG A 378 34.46 -5.60 24.41
N ILE A 379 33.26 -5.40 23.87
CA ILE A 379 32.77 -6.05 22.67
C ILE A 379 32.25 -4.97 21.73
N ARG A 380 32.68 -5.01 20.48
CA ARG A 380 32.21 -4.13 19.41
C ARG A 380 31.79 -4.96 18.21
N VAL A 381 30.57 -4.74 17.74
CA VAL A 381 30.04 -5.33 16.50
C VAL A 381 29.91 -4.25 15.43
N SER A 382 29.59 -4.66 14.20
CA SER A 382 29.15 -3.76 13.13
C SER A 382 28.08 -2.82 13.65
N ARG A 383 28.09 -1.58 13.15
CA ARG A 383 27.10 -0.59 13.56
C ARG A 383 25.70 -1.11 13.20
N PRO A 384 24.72 -1.07 14.12
CA PRO A 384 23.34 -1.37 13.78
C PRO A 384 22.83 -0.46 12.64
N PRO A 385 21.88 -0.93 11.81
CA PRO A 385 21.23 -0.10 10.80
C PRO A 385 20.53 1.09 11.46
N ARG A 386 20.22 2.13 10.67
CA ARG A 386 19.69 3.39 11.21
C ARG A 386 18.42 3.16 12.04
N GLY A 387 18.48 3.57 13.32
CA GLY A 387 17.38 3.42 14.27
C GLY A 387 17.30 2.05 14.97
N GLY A 388 18.21 1.12 14.67
CA GLY A 388 18.32 -0.17 15.35
C GLY A 388 19.36 -0.20 16.48
N ASP A 389 19.35 -1.27 17.26
CA ASP A 389 20.22 -1.51 18.41
C ASP A 389 20.94 -2.85 18.33
N ALA A 390 22.15 -2.92 18.90
CA ALA A 390 22.78 -4.19 19.22
C ALA A 390 22.37 -4.64 20.63
N LEU A 391 21.71 -5.80 20.72
CA LEU A 391 21.29 -6.44 21.96
C LEU A 391 22.35 -7.41 22.45
N PHE A 392 23.05 -7.07 23.52
CA PHE A 392 24.07 -7.93 24.15
C PHE A 392 23.51 -8.67 25.36
N ARG A 393 23.45 -9.99 25.29
CA ARG A 393 23.03 -10.86 26.40
C ARG A 393 24.24 -11.45 27.13
N VAL A 394 24.41 -11.11 28.41
CA VAL A 394 25.46 -11.63 29.30
C VAL A 394 24.81 -12.32 30.50
N GLY A 395 24.74 -13.66 30.46
CA GLY A 395 23.97 -14.43 31.45
C GLY A 395 22.47 -14.10 31.33
N ARG A 396 21.86 -13.62 32.42
CA ARG A 396 20.43 -13.23 32.47
C ARG A 396 20.17 -11.75 32.12
N ARG A 397 21.22 -10.95 31.88
CA ARG A 397 21.08 -9.51 31.61
C ARG A 397 21.23 -9.21 30.12
N THR A 398 20.41 -8.30 29.62
CA THR A 398 20.46 -7.79 28.24
C THR A 398 20.79 -6.29 28.26
N TYR A 399 21.68 -5.86 27.37
CA TYR A 399 22.09 -4.47 27.22
C TYR A 399 21.84 -4.02 25.78
N SER A 400 21.09 -2.94 25.60
CA SER A 400 20.83 -2.33 24.28
C SER A 400 21.83 -1.21 23.96
N LYS A 401 22.38 -1.19 22.75
CA LYS A 401 23.40 -0.22 22.31
C LYS A 401 23.30 0.15 20.83
N ALA A 402 22.81 1.36 20.55
CA ALA A 402 22.73 1.94 19.20
C ALA A 402 24.11 2.10 18.50
N ASN A 403 25.19 2.21 19.27
CA ASN A 403 26.54 2.35 18.72
C ASN A 403 27.26 1.00 18.50
N GLY A 404 26.60 -0.13 18.76
CA GLY A 404 27.17 -1.47 18.58
C GLY A 404 28.30 -1.81 19.55
N ALA A 405 28.44 -1.11 20.68
CA ALA A 405 29.56 -1.30 21.61
C ALA A 405 29.11 -1.50 23.07
N LEU A 406 29.58 -2.60 23.69
CA LEU A 406 29.39 -2.91 25.11
C LEU A 406 30.73 -2.90 25.85
N SER A 407 30.77 -2.24 27.01
CA SER A 407 31.87 -2.29 27.97
C SER A 407 31.32 -2.67 29.35
N LEU A 408 31.80 -3.77 29.93
CA LEU A 408 31.30 -4.31 31.20
C LEU A 408 32.46 -4.75 32.10
N ARG A 409 32.46 -4.32 33.38
CA ARG A 409 33.40 -4.85 34.39
C ARG A 409 33.00 -6.29 34.75
N SER A 410 33.96 -7.21 34.73
CA SER A 410 33.75 -8.61 35.09
C SER A 410 35.04 -9.25 35.61
N ARG A 411 34.92 -10.14 36.61
CA ARG A 411 36.04 -10.91 37.16
C ARG A 411 36.62 -11.92 36.16
N SER A 412 35.78 -12.43 35.26
CA SER A 412 36.16 -13.40 34.23
C SER A 412 35.38 -13.16 32.93
N TRP A 413 35.86 -13.70 31.81
CA TRP A 413 35.10 -13.68 30.56
C TRP A 413 33.83 -14.52 30.69
N ARG A 414 32.69 -13.94 30.31
CA ARG A 414 31.41 -14.66 30.18
C ARG A 414 31.01 -14.68 28.70
N PRO A 415 30.47 -15.79 28.17
CA PRO A 415 29.92 -15.81 26.82
C PRO A 415 28.87 -14.71 26.64
N VAL A 416 28.95 -13.99 25.53
CA VAL A 416 28.01 -12.92 25.20
C VAL A 416 27.30 -13.27 23.91
N THR A 417 25.97 -13.37 23.92
CA THR A 417 25.19 -13.48 22.69
C THR A 417 24.81 -12.08 22.22
N VAL A 418 25.05 -11.78 20.95
CA VAL A 418 24.68 -10.50 20.34
C VAL A 418 23.66 -10.75 19.23
N VAL A 419 22.66 -9.88 19.14
CA VAL A 419 21.66 -9.80 18.07
C VAL A 419 21.57 -8.34 17.64
N ILE A 420 21.44 -8.08 16.34
CA ILE A 420 21.05 -6.76 15.84
C ILE A 420 19.52 -6.76 15.73
N GLU A 421 18.89 -5.81 16.39
CA GLU A 421 17.47 -5.53 16.26
C GLU A 421 17.35 -4.23 15.47
N ASP A 422 16.65 -4.26 14.33
CA ASP A 422 16.41 -3.03 13.57
C ASP A 422 15.33 -2.17 14.26
N ARG A 423 15.07 -0.99 13.69
CA ARG A 423 14.05 -0.05 14.18
C ARG A 423 12.61 -0.61 14.15
N TRP A 424 12.40 -1.77 13.56
CA TRP A 424 11.12 -2.46 13.37
C TRP A 424 11.00 -3.71 14.26
N GLY A 425 12.00 -4.00 15.10
CA GLY A 425 12.02 -5.17 15.97
C GLY A 425 12.42 -6.48 15.27
N VAL A 426 12.84 -6.42 14.00
CA VAL A 426 13.36 -7.59 13.28
C VAL A 426 14.76 -7.89 13.79
N ARG A 427 15.01 -9.16 14.11
CA ARG A 427 16.23 -9.61 14.75
C ARG A 427 17.10 -10.41 13.79
N SER A 428 18.40 -10.12 13.80
CA SER A 428 19.40 -10.94 13.13
C SER A 428 19.52 -12.33 13.74
N GLU A 429 20.16 -13.25 13.03
CA GLU A 429 20.68 -14.46 13.66
C GLU A 429 21.62 -14.11 14.84
N PRO A 430 21.54 -14.84 15.96
CA PRO A 430 22.40 -14.57 17.10
C PRO A 430 23.87 -14.96 16.83
N ARG A 431 24.79 -14.16 17.37
CA ARG A 431 26.22 -14.47 17.42
C ARG A 431 26.71 -14.60 18.85
N THR A 432 27.31 -15.74 19.17
CA THR A 432 27.94 -15.96 20.48
C THR A 432 29.42 -15.60 20.43
N VAL A 433 29.82 -14.60 21.21
CA VAL A 433 31.21 -14.17 21.40
C VAL A 433 31.82 -14.94 22.58
N ARG A 434 32.77 -15.81 22.27
CA ARG A 434 33.56 -16.56 23.27
C ARG A 434 34.84 -15.80 23.63
N ARG A 435 35.52 -16.26 24.68
CA ARG A 435 36.75 -15.61 25.19
C ARG A 435 37.75 -15.49 24.04
N PRO A 436 38.27 -14.29 23.73
CA PRO A 436 39.34 -14.16 22.75
C PRO A 436 40.55 -14.96 23.23
N ARG A 437 41.11 -15.80 22.36
CA ARG A 437 42.38 -16.48 22.65
C ARG A 437 43.45 -15.41 22.86
N ALA A 438 44.30 -15.59 23.88
CA ALA A 438 45.49 -14.75 24.00
C ALA A 438 46.29 -14.90 22.70
N ARG A 439 46.55 -13.79 22.03
CA ARG A 439 47.60 -13.72 21.03
C ARG A 439 48.90 -13.41 21.74
#